data_AF-A0A521IUG0-F1
#
_entry.id   AF-A0A521IUG0-F1
#
_cell.length_a   1.000
_cell.length_b   1.000
_cell.length_c   1.000
_cell.angle_alpha   90.00
_cell.angle_beta   90.00
_cell.angle_gamma   90.00
#
_symmetry.space_group_name_H-M   'P 1'
#
loop_
_entity.id
_entity.type
_entity.pdbx_description
1 polymer ?
#
loop_
_entity_poly.entity_id
_entity_poly.type
_entity_poly.pdbx_seq_one_letter_code
_entity_poly.pdbx_strand_id
1 'polypeptide(L)'
;MQYFWGVVILLVIGALLGLLLAVASKAFAVKEDPRLEPITEMMPGINCGTCGYPGCKELVVAMLKGEVKNLGQCRPLRPDAKAKIKEYLANHPDEEGNILTVQG
;
A
#
# COMPACT_ATOMS: atom_id res chain seq x y z
N MET A 1 -9.25 -45.66 -14.20
CA MET A 1 -8.69 -45.85 -12.84
C MET A 1 -7.40 -45.04 -12.62
N GLN A 2 -6.45 -45.00 -13.56
CA GLN A 2 -5.18 -44.25 -13.40
C GLN A 2 -5.34 -42.73 -13.15
N TYR A 3 -6.29 -42.07 -13.83
CA TYR A 3 -6.44 -40.60 -13.78
C TYR A 3 -7.08 -40.06 -12.49
N PHE A 4 -7.83 -40.90 -11.78
CA PHE A 4 -8.54 -40.50 -10.56
C PHE A 4 -7.57 -40.08 -9.45
N TRP A 5 -6.47 -40.83 -9.28
CA TRP A 5 -5.43 -40.50 -8.30
C TRP A 5 -4.77 -39.14 -8.57
N GLY A 6 -4.54 -38.79 -9.84
CA GLY A 6 -4.00 -37.49 -10.22
C GLY A 6 -4.93 -36.35 -9.78
N VAL A 7 -6.23 -36.49 -9.99
CA VAL A 7 -7.24 -35.49 -9.57
C VAL A 7 -7.26 -35.36 -8.04
N VAL A 8 -7.24 -36.47 -7.31
CA VAL A 8 -7.23 -36.46 -5.84
C VAL A 8 -5.98 -35.79 -5.28
N ILE A 9 -4.79 -36.12 -5.83
CA ILE A 9 -3.52 -35.54 -5.37
C ILE A 9 -3.50 -34.03 -5.63
N LEU A 10 -3.93 -33.58 -6.80
CA LEU A 10 -3.99 -32.14 -7.12
C LEU A 10 -4.95 -31.39 -6.19
N LEU A 11 -6.11 -31.97 -5.87
CA LEU A 11 -7.06 -31.39 -4.93
C LEU A 11 -6.46 -31.25 -3.52
N VAL A 12 -5.78 -32.29 -3.03
CA VAL A 12 -5.17 -32.28 -1.71
C VAL A 12 -4.05 -31.23 -1.64
N ILE A 13 -3.16 -31.20 -2.64
CA ILE A 13 -2.07 -30.21 -2.68
C ILE A 13 -2.63 -28.79 -2.77
N GLY A 14 -3.62 -28.55 -3.65
CA GLY A 14 -4.26 -27.24 -3.78
C GLY A 14 -4.92 -26.78 -2.49
N ALA A 15 -5.64 -27.67 -1.80
CA ALA A 15 -6.25 -27.37 -0.51
C ALA A 15 -5.20 -27.07 0.56
N LEU A 16 -4.13 -27.87 0.66
CA LEU A 16 -3.05 -27.66 1.63
C LEU A 16 -2.32 -26.33 1.41
N LEU A 17 -1.94 -26.04 0.16
CA LEU A 17 -1.25 -24.79 -0.18
C LEU A 17 -2.17 -23.58 0.02
N GLY A 18 -3.44 -23.67 -0.39
CA GLY A 18 -4.41 -22.60 -0.18
C GLY A 18 -4.61 -22.28 1.30
N LEU A 19 -4.69 -23.31 2.15
CA LEU A 19 -4.86 -23.15 3.59
C LEU A 19 -3.61 -22.57 4.24
N LEU A 20 -2.42 -22.99 3.81
CA LEU A 20 -1.14 -22.38 4.21
C LEU A 20 -1.07 -20.89 3.85
N LEU A 21 -1.43 -20.53 2.61
CA LEU A 21 -1.45 -19.13 2.17
C LEU A 21 -2.47 -18.30 2.96
N ALA A 22 -3.65 -18.85 3.26
CA ALA A 22 -4.66 -18.15 4.06
C ALA A 22 -4.16 -17.86 5.49
N VAL A 23 -3.50 -18.82 6.13
CA VAL A 23 -2.89 -18.64 7.45
C VAL A 23 -1.76 -17.61 7.38
N ALA A 24 -0.88 -17.70 6.39
CA ALA A 24 0.21 -16.74 6.20
C ALA A 24 -0.32 -15.31 5.98
N SER A 25 -1.33 -15.14 5.13
CA SER A 25 -1.94 -13.83 4.85
C SER A 25 -2.45 -13.15 6.13
N LYS A 26 -3.06 -13.92 7.04
CA LYS A 26 -3.57 -13.38 8.31
C LYS A 26 -2.48 -13.19 9.36
N ALA A 27 -1.50 -14.09 9.41
CA ALA A 27 -0.41 -14.03 10.37
C ALA A 27 0.57 -12.88 10.09
N PHE A 28 0.79 -12.55 8.81
CA PHE A 28 1.67 -11.47 8.37
C PHE A 28 0.91 -10.20 7.95
N ALA A 29 -0.36 -10.07 8.37
CA ALA A 29 -1.14 -8.87 8.11
C ALA A 29 -0.52 -7.68 8.87
N VAL A 30 -0.02 -6.70 8.11
CA VAL A 30 0.53 -5.46 8.66
C VAL A 30 -0.62 -4.50 8.94
N LYS A 31 -0.59 -3.83 10.09
CA LYS A 31 -1.53 -2.73 10.38
C LYS A 31 -1.21 -1.56 9.46
N GLU A 32 -2.15 -1.20 8.60
CA GLU A 32 -2.04 -0.03 7.73
C GLU A 32 -2.43 1.24 8.52
N ASP A 33 -1.77 2.36 8.23
CA ASP A 33 -2.13 3.67 8.77
C ASP A 33 -3.48 4.12 8.18
N PRO A 34 -4.44 4.62 8.97
CA PRO A 34 -5.75 5.05 8.49
C PRO A 34 -5.72 6.17 7.43
N ARG A 35 -4.60 6.90 7.28
CA ARG A 35 -4.42 7.94 6.23
C ARG A 35 -4.04 7.36 4.88
N LEU A 36 -3.60 6.10 4.84
CA LEU A 36 -3.03 5.50 3.65
C LEU A 36 -4.02 5.49 2.50
N GLU A 37 -5.22 4.99 2.72
CA GLU A 37 -6.27 4.93 1.69
C GLU A 37 -6.66 6.32 1.17
N PRO A 38 -7.06 7.30 2.02
CA PRO A 38 -7.43 8.63 1.56
C PRO A 38 -6.35 9.33 0.74
N ILE A 39 -5.09 9.25 1.16
CA ILE A 39 -3.98 9.88 0.44
C ILE A 39 -3.69 9.12 -0.87
N THR A 40 -3.80 7.79 -0.86
CA THR A 40 -3.61 6.95 -2.06
C THR A 40 -4.69 7.23 -3.11
N GLU A 41 -5.93 7.52 -2.71
CA GLU A 41 -7.00 7.93 -3.64
C GLU A 41 -6.74 9.30 -4.27
N MET A 42 -6.03 10.19 -3.57
CA MET A 42 -5.59 11.48 -4.11
C MET A 42 -4.36 11.36 -5.03
N MET A 43 -3.70 10.20 -5.06
CA MET A 43 -2.58 9.94 -5.97
C MET A 43 -3.06 9.65 -7.40
N PRO A 44 -2.18 9.84 -8.41
CA PRO A 44 -2.53 9.58 -9.80
C PRO A 44 -2.76 8.09 -10.13
N GLY A 45 -2.37 7.15 -9.26
CA GLY A 45 -2.63 5.71 -9.44
C GLY A 45 -1.90 5.03 -10.61
N ILE A 46 -0.98 5.73 -11.29
CA ILE A 46 -0.30 5.23 -12.51
C ILE A 46 0.74 4.14 -12.18
N ASN A 47 1.27 4.11 -10.95
CA ASN A 47 2.30 3.14 -10.52
C ASN A 47 3.53 3.10 -11.46
N CYS A 48 3.94 4.27 -11.96
CA CYS A 48 5.02 4.40 -12.95
C CYS A 48 6.44 4.19 -12.39
N GLY A 49 6.62 4.08 -11.06
CA GLY A 49 7.93 3.83 -10.44
C GLY A 49 8.94 4.99 -10.48
N THR A 50 8.64 6.11 -11.14
CA THR A 50 9.60 7.22 -11.33
C THR A 50 10.08 7.89 -10.04
N CYS A 51 9.33 7.75 -8.95
CA CYS A 51 9.68 8.25 -7.62
C CYS A 51 10.59 7.30 -6.83
N GLY A 52 10.94 6.12 -7.36
CA GLY A 52 11.76 5.11 -6.69
C GLY A 52 10.97 4.07 -5.86
N TYR A 53 9.64 4.17 -5.85
CA TYR A 53 8.74 3.23 -5.17
C TYR A 53 7.93 2.41 -6.18
N PRO A 54 7.63 1.13 -5.90
CA PRO A 54 6.99 0.21 -6.85
C PRO A 54 5.55 0.62 -7.21
N GLY A 55 4.89 1.42 -6.38
CA GLY A 55 3.56 1.95 -6.64
C GLY A 55 3.25 3.23 -5.86
N CYS A 56 2.12 3.84 -6.20
CA CYS A 56 1.63 5.06 -5.56
C CYS A 56 1.28 4.82 -4.08
N LYS A 57 0.67 3.68 -3.75
CA LYS A 57 0.35 3.30 -2.36
C LYS A 57 1.63 3.21 -1.53
N GLU A 58 2.68 2.61 -2.09
CA GLU A 58 3.96 2.36 -1.42
C GLU A 58 4.75 3.64 -1.20
N LEU A 59 4.67 4.59 -2.14
CA LEU A 59 5.17 5.95 -1.93
C LEU A 59 4.47 6.61 -0.73
N VAL A 60 3.14 6.48 -0.63
CA VAL A 60 2.38 7.04 0.50
C VAL A 60 2.75 6.34 1.81
N VAL A 61 2.90 5.01 1.83
CA VAL A 61 3.39 4.28 3.01
C VAL A 61 4.76 4.82 3.45
N ALA A 62 5.68 5.05 2.51
CA ALA A 62 7.00 5.60 2.83
C ALA A 62 6.93 7.05 3.32
N MET A 63 5.99 7.86 2.80
CA MET A 63 5.71 9.20 3.33
C MET A 63 5.19 9.14 4.76
N LEU A 64 4.25 8.24 5.04
CA LEU A 64 3.68 8.06 6.39
C LEU A 64 4.71 7.52 7.39
N LYS A 65 5.69 6.75 6.93
CA LYS A 65 6.85 6.33 7.74
C LYS A 65 7.91 7.42 7.92
N GLY A 66 7.75 8.58 7.30
CA GLY A 66 8.70 9.70 7.37
C GLY A 66 9.96 9.53 6.52
N GLU A 67 10.04 8.48 5.69
CA GLU A 67 11.16 8.22 4.77
C GLU A 67 11.15 9.22 3.60
N VAL A 68 9.97 9.63 3.16
CA VAL A 68 9.78 10.60 2.08
C VAL A 68 9.10 11.86 2.62
N LYS A 69 9.80 12.99 2.53
CA LYS A 69 9.26 14.30 2.91
C LYS A 69 8.92 15.19 1.74
N ASN A 70 9.05 14.72 0.49
CA ASN A 70 8.85 15.55 -0.71
C ASN A 70 7.75 14.98 -1.62
N LEU A 71 6.58 15.65 -1.66
CA LEU A 71 5.46 15.34 -2.57
C LEU A 71 5.83 15.55 -4.05
N GLY A 72 6.84 16.39 -4.32
CA GLY A 72 7.41 16.63 -5.64
C GLY A 72 8.15 15.43 -6.24
N GLN A 73 8.49 14.38 -5.47
CA GLN A 73 9.03 13.14 -6.05
C GLN A 73 8.03 12.46 -6.99
N CYS A 74 6.73 12.63 -6.74
CA CYS A 74 5.71 12.20 -7.69
C CYS A 74 5.57 13.23 -8.80
N ARG A 75 6.32 13.04 -9.90
CA ARG A 75 6.29 13.93 -11.07
C ARG A 75 4.91 14.09 -11.74
N PRO A 76 4.07 13.05 -11.87
CA PRO A 76 2.74 13.19 -12.46
C PRO A 76 1.68 13.76 -11.51
N LEU A 77 2.03 14.04 -10.24
CA LEU A 77 1.08 14.54 -9.26
C LEU A 77 0.67 15.99 -9.57
N ARG A 78 -0.63 16.19 -9.76
CA ARG A 78 -1.18 17.51 -10.08
C ARG A 78 -1.05 18.46 -8.87
N PRO A 79 -0.84 19.76 -9.09
CA PRO A 79 -0.64 20.74 -8.01
C PRO A 79 -1.87 20.89 -7.09
N ASP A 80 -3.08 20.68 -7.60
CA ASP A 80 -4.32 20.68 -6.81
C ASP A 80 -4.37 19.47 -5.85
N ALA A 81 -3.93 18.29 -6.30
CA ALA A 81 -3.83 17.11 -5.45
C ALA A 81 -2.77 17.29 -4.35
N LYS A 82 -1.62 17.91 -4.66
CA LYS A 82 -0.58 18.23 -3.66
C LYS A 82 -1.11 19.08 -2.51
N ALA A 83 -1.86 20.13 -2.85
CA ALA A 83 -2.47 21.02 -1.86
C ALA A 83 -3.45 20.26 -0.95
N LYS A 84 -4.32 19.42 -1.53
CA LYS A 84 -5.27 18.58 -0.78
C LYS A 84 -4.58 17.61 0.17
N ILE A 85 -3.51 16.96 -0.26
CA ILE A 85 -2.78 16.01 0.58
C ILE A 85 -2.10 16.73 1.75
N LYS A 86 -1.53 17.91 1.50
CA LYS A 86 -0.91 18.73 2.54
C LYS A 86 -1.95 19.19 3.58
N GLU A 87 -3.12 19.61 3.13
CA GLU A 87 -4.24 19.97 4.02
C GLU A 87 -4.76 18.76 4.80
N TYR A 88 -4.89 17.59 4.14
CA TYR A 88 -5.34 16.37 4.76
C TYR A 88 -4.40 15.90 5.89
N LEU A 89 -3.09 15.93 5.63
CA LEU A 89 -2.05 15.60 6.62
C LEU A 89 -1.97 16.61 7.78
N ALA A 90 -2.36 17.87 7.56
CA ALA A 90 -2.45 18.86 8.63
C ALA A 90 -3.65 18.61 9.55
N ASN A 91 -4.78 18.14 9.00
CA ASN A 91 -6.02 17.90 9.75
C ASN A 91 -6.10 16.49 10.37
N HIS A 92 -5.22 15.57 10.00
CA HIS A 92 -5.15 14.22 10.54
C HIS A 92 -3.74 13.97 11.12
N PRO A 93 -3.51 14.11 12.44
CA PRO A 93 -2.24 13.82 13.13
C PRO A 93 -2.13 12.35 13.52
N ASP A 94 -0.94 11.74 13.46
CA ASP A 94 -0.78 10.27 13.53
C ASP A 94 -1.20 9.70 14.88
N GLU A 95 -1.20 8.37 15.01
CA GLU A 95 -1.55 7.70 16.28
C GLU A 95 -0.66 8.18 17.46
N GLU A 96 0.46 8.85 17.19
CA GLU A 96 1.41 9.41 18.16
C GLU A 96 1.28 10.95 18.31
N GLY A 97 0.39 11.60 17.54
CA GLY A 97 0.16 13.04 17.56
C GLY A 97 1.12 13.88 16.72
N ASN A 98 1.99 13.27 15.91
CA ASN A 98 2.88 13.99 15.01
C ASN A 98 2.17 14.39 13.71
N ILE A 99 2.42 15.63 13.30
CA ILE A 99 2.01 16.21 12.03
C ILE A 99 3.18 16.05 11.05
N LEU A 100 3.05 15.10 10.12
CA LEU A 100 4.01 14.91 9.05
C LEU A 100 3.93 16.11 8.10
N THR A 101 4.94 16.98 8.19
CA THR A 101 5.09 18.11 7.27
C THR A 101 5.79 17.63 6.01
N VAL A 102 5.02 17.49 4.94
CA VAL A 102 5.54 17.13 3.62
C VAL A 102 5.79 18.42 2.83
N GLN A 103 6.97 18.53 2.24
CA GLN A 103 7.41 19.63 1.40
C GLN A 103 6.98 19.36 -0.06
N GLY A 104 6.62 20.41 -0.79
CA GLY A 104 6.40 20.36 -2.25
C GLY A 104 4.97 20.48 -2.74
#